data_AF-A0A7C5F2E2-F1
#
_entry.id   AF-A0A7C5F2E2-F1
#
_cell.length_a   1.000
_cell.length_b   1.000
_cell.length_c   1.000
_cell.angle_alpha   90.00
_cell.angle_beta   90.00
_cell.angle_gamma   90.00
#
_symmetry.space_group_name_H-M   'P 1'
#
loop_
_entity.id
_entity.type
_entity.pdbx_description
1 polymer ?
#
loop_
_entity_poly.entity_id
_entity_poly.type
_entity_poly.pdbx_seq_one_letter_code
_entity_poly.pdbx_strand_id
1 'polypeptide(L)'
;MNKTHSMNKTQSYYDLLEALDLPGCPICRLLATFTDRLFDGLIYEQINDGGLRARIRQARGFCPEHARQLVRHGAALGVAIMMRDVLNTLLEALEGTRFRSVSRLSREGLRATLTSAPSPATADVVARLGPQKPCPVCERTREMEDRLLHV
;
A
#
# COMPACT_ATOMS: atom_id res chain seq x y z
N MET A 1 8.85 42.37 -24.91
CA MET A 1 7.97 41.24 -25.28
C MET A 1 7.97 40.21 -24.16
N ASN A 2 6.95 40.22 -23.30
CA ASN A 2 6.78 39.20 -22.26
C ASN A 2 6.15 37.95 -22.89
N LYS A 3 6.86 36.83 -22.85
CA LYS A 3 6.32 35.52 -23.22
C LYS A 3 5.30 35.11 -22.16
N THR A 4 4.02 35.16 -22.51
CA THR A 4 2.95 34.48 -21.79
C THR A 4 3.22 32.98 -21.80
N HIS A 5 3.52 32.43 -20.61
CA HIS A 5 3.64 30.99 -20.39
C HIS A 5 2.26 30.38 -20.62
N SER A 6 2.07 29.66 -21.72
CA SER A 6 0.83 28.95 -22.02
C SER A 6 0.66 27.81 -21.02
N MET A 7 -0.16 28.03 -19.98
CA MET A 7 -0.53 27.00 -19.00
C MET A 7 -1.34 25.90 -19.70
N ASN A 8 -0.71 24.76 -19.99
CA ASN A 8 -1.44 23.55 -20.37
C ASN A 8 -2.21 23.04 -19.15
N LYS A 9 -3.51 23.37 -19.08
CA LYS A 9 -4.42 22.89 -18.04
C LYS A 9 -4.59 21.38 -18.20
N THR A 10 -4.17 20.61 -17.21
CA THR A 10 -4.31 19.14 -17.21
C THR A 10 -5.70 18.72 -16.69
N GLN A 11 -6.12 17.48 -16.93
CA GLN A 11 -7.39 16.97 -16.38
C GLN A 11 -7.48 17.15 -14.85
N SER A 12 -6.37 16.89 -14.14
CA SER A 12 -6.27 17.05 -12.69
C SER A 12 -6.51 18.48 -12.20
N TYR A 13 -6.23 19.50 -13.02
CA TYR A 13 -6.55 20.90 -12.73
C TYR A 13 -8.07 21.12 -12.68
N TYR A 14 -8.80 20.60 -13.66
CA TYR A 14 -10.25 20.75 -13.70
C TYR A 14 -10.94 19.91 -12.62
N ASP A 15 -10.45 18.68 -12.38
CA ASP A 15 -10.96 17.84 -11.29
C ASP A 15 -10.81 18.52 -9.92
N LEU A 16 -9.70 19.25 -9.70
CA LEU A 16 -9.46 20.01 -8.47
C LEU A 16 -10.38 21.23 -8.34
N LEU A 17 -10.58 21.98 -9.42
CA LEU A 17 -11.53 23.10 -9.44
C LEU A 17 -12.95 22.64 -9.11
N GLU A 18 -13.42 21.56 -9.71
CA GLU A 18 -14.74 21.00 -9.43
C GLU A 18 -14.85 20.53 -7.97
N ALA A 19 -13.79 19.89 -7.44
CA ALA A 19 -13.78 19.42 -6.06
C ALA A 19 -13.79 20.55 -5.03
N LEU A 20 -13.25 21.74 -5.36
CA LEU A 20 -13.24 22.92 -4.49
C LEU A 20 -14.63 23.52 -4.27
N ASP A 21 -15.57 23.32 -5.20
CA ASP A 21 -16.95 23.78 -5.09
C ASP A 21 -17.79 22.90 -4.14
N LEU A 22 -17.24 21.78 -3.65
CA LEU A 22 -17.91 20.84 -2.76
C LEU A 22 -17.37 20.98 -1.32
N PRO A 23 -18.20 20.71 -0.28
CA PRO A 23 -17.75 20.78 1.11
C PRO A 23 -16.69 19.72 1.45
N GLY A 24 -15.79 20.04 2.38
CA GLY A 24 -14.72 19.15 2.85
C GLY A 24 -13.38 19.38 2.14
N CYS A 25 -12.43 18.45 2.32
CA CYS A 25 -11.11 18.56 1.68
C CYS A 25 -11.17 18.04 0.22
N PRO A 26 -10.89 18.87 -0.80
CA PRO A 26 -10.96 18.46 -2.21
C PRO A 26 -9.91 17.41 -2.55
N ILE A 27 -8.70 17.49 -1.97
CA ILE A 27 -7.62 16.53 -2.19
C ILE A 27 -8.03 15.16 -1.63
N CYS A 28 -8.48 15.10 -0.38
CA CYS A 28 -8.93 13.83 0.22
C CYS A 28 -10.06 13.19 -0.58
N ARG A 29 -11.00 13.99 -1.11
CA ARG A 29 -12.08 13.52 -1.99
C ARG A 29 -11.52 12.89 -3.25
N LEU A 30 -10.66 13.60 -3.97
CA LEU A 30 -10.07 13.12 -5.21
C LEU A 30 -9.21 11.87 -5.00
N LEU A 31 -8.44 11.82 -3.91
CA LEU A 31 -7.67 10.62 -3.55
C LEU A 31 -8.57 9.43 -3.25
N ALA A 32 -9.64 9.62 -2.48
CA ALA A 32 -10.59 8.54 -2.20
C ALA A 32 -11.22 7.99 -3.50
N THR A 33 -11.69 8.87 -4.40
CA THR A 33 -12.24 8.47 -5.70
C THR A 33 -11.19 7.82 -6.60
N PHE A 34 -9.95 8.30 -6.58
CA PHE A 34 -8.85 7.71 -7.32
C PHE A 34 -8.52 6.30 -6.83
N THR A 35 -8.41 6.11 -5.50
CA THR A 35 -8.13 4.80 -4.88
C THR A 35 -9.24 3.80 -5.19
N ASP A 36 -10.50 4.23 -5.15
CA ASP A 36 -11.68 3.41 -5.50
C ASP A 36 -11.58 2.90 -6.95
N ARG A 37 -11.35 3.80 -7.91
CA ARG A 37 -11.15 3.46 -9.34
C ARG A 37 -9.91 2.59 -9.56
N LEU A 38 -8.86 2.78 -8.76
CA LEU A 38 -7.65 1.98 -8.84
C LEU A 38 -7.93 0.52 -8.47
N PHE A 39 -8.80 0.25 -7.50
CA PHE A 39 -9.22 -1.11 -7.17
C PHE A 39 -10.09 -1.73 -8.27
N ASP A 40 -11.00 -0.96 -8.86
CA ASP A 40 -11.79 -1.46 -10.00
C ASP A 40 -10.89 -1.89 -11.15
N GLY A 41 -9.95 -1.03 -11.58
CA GLY A 41 -8.98 -1.40 -12.62
C GLY A 41 -8.10 -2.59 -12.23
N LEU A 42 -7.69 -2.67 -10.96
CA LEU A 42 -6.90 -3.80 -10.45
C LEU A 42 -7.66 -5.12 -10.58
N ILE A 43 -8.91 -5.15 -10.15
CA ILE A 43 -9.74 -6.35 -10.11
C ILE A 43 -10.15 -6.81 -11.50
N TYR A 44 -10.60 -5.88 -12.34
CA TYR A 44 -11.20 -6.22 -13.63
C TYR A 44 -10.17 -6.37 -14.76
N GLU A 45 -9.06 -5.63 -14.70
CA GLU A 45 -8.11 -5.58 -15.82
C GLU A 45 -6.76 -6.24 -15.47
N GLN A 46 -6.28 -6.08 -14.24
CA GLN A 46 -4.87 -6.35 -13.91
C GLN A 46 -4.67 -7.55 -12.99
N ILE A 47 -5.71 -8.31 -12.69
CA ILE A 47 -5.65 -9.40 -11.72
C ILE A 47 -4.69 -10.53 -12.12
N ASN A 48 -4.51 -10.70 -13.44
CA ASN A 48 -3.59 -11.66 -14.03
C ASN A 48 -2.25 -11.03 -14.44
N ASP A 49 -2.04 -9.73 -14.22
CA ASP A 49 -0.78 -9.06 -14.56
C ASP A 49 0.37 -9.55 -13.67
N GLY A 50 1.37 -10.18 -14.29
CA GLY A 50 2.50 -10.77 -13.58
C GLY A 50 3.34 -9.74 -12.83
N GLY A 51 3.48 -8.53 -13.39
CA GLY A 51 4.24 -7.43 -12.78
C GLY A 51 3.58 -6.94 -11.50
N LEU A 52 2.27 -6.70 -11.53
CA LEU A 52 1.48 -6.32 -10.38
C LEU A 52 1.48 -7.41 -9.31
N ARG A 53 1.28 -8.68 -9.68
CA ARG A 53 1.33 -9.80 -8.72
C ARG A 53 2.68 -9.88 -8.01
N ALA A 54 3.79 -9.65 -8.74
CA ALA A 54 5.11 -9.59 -8.14
C ALA A 54 5.26 -8.43 -7.13
N ARG A 55 4.74 -7.24 -7.46
CA ARG A 55 4.73 -6.10 -6.52
C ARG A 55 3.90 -6.41 -5.27
N ILE A 56 2.72 -7.02 -5.43
CA ILE A 56 1.85 -7.42 -4.30
C ILE A 56 2.57 -8.46 -3.42
N ARG A 57 3.24 -9.46 -3.99
CA ARG A 57 4.06 -10.43 -3.21
C ARG A 57 5.19 -9.77 -2.44
N GLN A 58 5.90 -8.82 -3.05
CA GLN A 58 6.98 -8.07 -2.39
C GLN A 58 6.45 -7.19 -1.24
N ALA A 59 5.27 -6.60 -1.43
CA ALA A 59 4.59 -5.83 -0.39
C ALA A 59 3.95 -6.70 0.71
N ARG A 60 4.02 -8.03 0.60
CA ARG A 60 3.31 -8.99 1.46
C ARG A 60 1.80 -8.77 1.48
N GLY A 61 1.25 -8.38 0.33
CA GLY A 61 -0.16 -8.05 0.15
C GLY A 61 -0.42 -6.54 0.16
N PHE A 62 -1.58 -6.16 0.66
CA PHE A 62 -1.98 -4.77 0.85
C PHE A 62 -1.87 -4.38 2.33
N CYS A 63 -1.71 -3.08 2.61
CA CYS A 63 -1.78 -2.60 3.99
C CYS A 63 -3.19 -2.84 4.58
N PRO A 64 -3.36 -2.83 5.91
CA PRO A 64 -4.65 -3.13 6.54
C PRO A 64 -5.82 -2.28 6.01
N GLU A 65 -5.56 -1.02 5.67
CA GLU A 65 -6.56 -0.13 5.10
C GLU A 65 -6.99 -0.58 3.70
N HIS A 66 -6.03 -0.74 2.79
CA HIS A 66 -6.27 -1.11 1.40
C HIS A 66 -6.75 -2.56 1.25
N ALA A 67 -6.39 -3.46 2.17
CA ALA A 67 -6.94 -4.82 2.21
C ALA A 67 -8.44 -4.81 2.53
N ARG A 68 -8.90 -3.94 3.44
CA ARG A 68 -10.34 -3.79 3.74
C ARG A 68 -11.10 -3.17 2.58
N GLN A 69 -10.51 -2.21 1.88
CA GLN A 69 -11.12 -1.58 0.71
C GLN A 69 -11.27 -2.59 -0.43
N LEU A 70 -10.21 -3.35 -0.74
CA LEU A 70 -10.22 -4.38 -1.79
C LEU A 70 -11.43 -5.33 -1.70
N VAL A 71 -11.77 -5.77 -0.49
CA VAL A 71 -12.87 -6.74 -0.28
C VAL A 71 -14.25 -6.14 -0.60
N ARG A 72 -14.38 -4.81 -0.66
CA ARG A 72 -15.66 -4.12 -0.96
C ARG A 72 -16.02 -4.10 -2.45
N HIS A 73 -15.03 -4.17 -3.33
CA HIS A 73 -15.20 -4.04 -4.79
C HIS A 73 -15.69 -5.33 -5.49
N GLY A 74 -15.95 -6.41 -4.74
CA GLY A 74 -16.39 -7.68 -5.31
C GLY A 74 -15.25 -8.54 -5.85
N ALA A 75 -15.55 -9.43 -6.81
CA ALA A 75 -14.59 -10.39 -7.40
C ALA A 75 -13.87 -11.30 -6.40
N ALA A 76 -14.64 -11.94 -5.51
CA ALA A 76 -14.14 -12.81 -4.44
C ALA A 76 -13.11 -13.85 -4.92
N LEU A 77 -13.33 -14.47 -6.10
CA LEU A 77 -12.39 -15.45 -6.65
C LEU A 77 -11.02 -14.83 -6.97
N GLY A 78 -11.03 -13.68 -7.62
CA GLY A 78 -9.81 -12.98 -7.98
C GLY A 78 -9.01 -12.54 -6.75
N VAL A 79 -9.69 -11.95 -5.77
CA VAL A 79 -9.09 -11.59 -4.48
C VAL A 79 -8.54 -12.83 -3.78
N ALA A 80 -9.27 -13.95 -3.76
CA ALA A 80 -8.81 -15.20 -3.16
C ALA A 80 -7.54 -15.74 -3.84
N ILE A 81 -7.47 -15.70 -5.17
CA ILE A 81 -6.28 -16.12 -5.93
C ILE A 81 -5.07 -15.24 -5.59
N MET A 82 -5.24 -13.92 -5.55
CA MET A 82 -4.18 -12.98 -5.18
C MET A 82 -3.71 -13.20 -3.74
N MET A 83 -4.65 -13.31 -2.79
CA MET A 83 -4.31 -13.51 -1.38
C MET A 83 -3.69 -14.88 -1.12
N ARG A 84 -4.09 -15.93 -1.87
CA ARG A 84 -3.41 -17.23 -1.82
C ARG A 84 -1.95 -17.14 -2.25
N ASP A 85 -1.65 -16.38 -3.31
CA ASP A 85 -0.28 -16.14 -3.78
C ASP A 85 0.57 -15.44 -2.71
N VAL A 86 0.00 -14.43 -2.04
CA VAL A 86 0.64 -13.73 -0.91
C VAL A 86 0.86 -14.68 0.28
N LEU A 87 -0.13 -15.49 0.63
CA LEU A 87 -0.03 -16.44 1.74
C LEU A 87 1.03 -17.50 1.48
N ASN A 88 1.10 -18.06 0.27
CA ASN A 88 2.17 -19.00 -0.10
C ASN A 88 3.55 -18.35 0.04
N THR A 89 3.70 -17.10 -0.41
CA THR A 89 4.95 -16.34 -0.27
C THR A 89 5.32 -16.15 1.21
N LEU A 90 4.34 -15.90 2.08
CA LEU A 90 4.57 -15.76 3.52
C LEU A 90 4.91 -17.09 4.20
N LEU A 91 4.30 -18.20 3.76
CA LEU A 91 4.63 -19.54 4.24
C LEU A 91 6.08 -19.93 3.89
N GLU A 92 6.49 -19.70 2.64
CA GLU A 92 7.88 -19.90 2.21
C GLU A 92 8.85 -19.01 3.02
N ALA A 93 8.47 -17.76 3.27
CA ALA A 93 9.26 -16.86 4.10
C ALA A 93 9.38 -17.36 5.54
N LEU A 94 8.28 -17.90 6.11
CA LEU A 94 8.20 -18.47 7.46
C LEU A 94 9.11 -19.68 7.63
N GLU A 95 9.14 -20.61 6.68
CA GLU A 95 9.97 -21.82 6.73
C GLU A 95 11.46 -21.50 6.88
N GLY A 96 11.91 -20.35 6.35
CA GLY A 96 13.28 -19.86 6.48
C GLY A 96 13.56 -18.98 7.71
N THR A 97 12.57 -18.75 8.58
CA THR A 97 12.74 -17.89 9.78
C THR A 97 13.40 -18.63 10.94
N ARG A 98 14.13 -17.89 11.77
CA ARG A 98 14.71 -18.39 13.02
C ARG A 98 14.11 -17.66 14.21
N PHE A 99 13.42 -18.41 15.06
CA PHE A 99 13.05 -17.92 16.39
C PHE A 99 14.22 -18.10 17.35
N ARG A 100 14.57 -17.04 18.09
CA ARG A 100 15.61 -17.09 19.13
C ARG A 100 14.97 -16.90 20.49
N SER A 101 15.10 -17.86 21.40
CA SER A 101 14.74 -17.58 22.79
C SER A 101 15.74 -16.58 23.37
N VAL A 102 15.23 -15.44 23.85
CA VAL A 102 16.03 -14.47 24.62
C VAL A 102 15.48 -14.38 26.04
N SER A 103 16.39 -14.37 27.02
CA SER A 103 16.00 -14.17 28.42
C SER A 103 15.43 -12.77 28.59
N ARG A 104 14.30 -12.65 29.30
CA ARG A 104 13.69 -11.35 29.63
C ARG A 104 14.62 -10.48 30.49
N LEU A 105 15.53 -11.12 31.22
CA LEU A 105 16.52 -10.46 32.06
C LEU A 105 17.78 -10.04 31.28
N SER A 106 17.89 -10.38 29.98
CA SER A 106 19.00 -9.89 29.16
C SER A 106 18.81 -8.41 28.80
N ARG A 107 19.92 -7.73 28.50
CA ARG A 107 19.90 -6.34 28.02
C ARG A 107 19.04 -6.20 26.76
N GLU A 108 19.07 -7.18 25.86
CA GLU A 108 18.26 -7.11 24.64
C GLU A 108 16.77 -7.38 24.91
N GLY A 109 16.45 -8.26 25.86
CA GLY A 109 15.07 -8.49 26.31
C GLY A 109 14.45 -7.25 26.95
N LEU A 110 15.19 -6.55 27.81
CA LEU A 110 14.73 -5.30 28.44
C LEU A 110 14.62 -4.15 27.43
N ARG A 111 15.51 -4.06 26.45
CA ARG A 111 15.40 -3.04 25.38
C ARG A 111 14.15 -3.22 24.54
N ALA A 112 13.74 -4.46 24.28
CA ALA A 112 12.53 -4.76 23.52
C ALA A 112 11.24 -4.32 24.23
N THR A 113 11.20 -4.27 25.57
CA THR A 113 10.01 -3.80 26.30
C THR A 113 9.91 -2.28 26.38
N LEU A 114 11.04 -1.57 26.24
CA LEU A 114 11.13 -0.12 26.32
C LEU A 114 11.00 0.59 24.96
N THR A 115 11.00 -0.17 23.86
CA THR A 115 10.93 0.37 22.49
C THR A 115 9.80 -0.30 21.72
N SER A 116 9.33 0.34 20.65
CA SER A 116 8.40 -0.29 19.69
C SER A 116 9.09 -1.26 18.73
N ALA A 117 10.39 -1.52 18.93
CA ALA A 117 11.14 -2.43 18.09
C ALA A 117 10.72 -3.88 18.37
N PRO A 118 10.73 -4.76 17.36
CA PRO A 118 10.47 -6.17 17.57
C PRO A 118 11.50 -6.76 18.54
N SER A 119 11.05 -7.67 19.41
CA SER A 119 11.94 -8.41 20.29
C SER A 119 13.04 -9.10 19.49
N PRO A 120 14.28 -9.19 19.98
CA PRO A 120 15.33 -9.97 19.35
C PRO A 120 14.91 -11.42 19.05
N ALA A 121 13.96 -11.95 19.83
CA ALA A 121 13.40 -13.28 19.59
C ALA A 121 12.64 -13.42 18.27
N THR A 122 11.94 -12.36 17.87
CA THR A 122 11.05 -12.33 16.70
C THR A 122 11.56 -11.41 15.62
N ALA A 123 12.72 -10.76 15.80
CA ALA A 123 13.27 -9.79 14.86
C ALA A 123 13.41 -10.35 13.44
N ASP A 124 13.92 -11.57 13.29
CA ASP A 124 14.05 -12.24 11.98
C ASP A 124 12.67 -12.58 11.37
N VAL A 125 11.73 -13.04 12.19
CA VAL A 125 10.35 -13.31 11.77
C VAL A 125 9.69 -12.03 11.26
N VAL A 126 9.77 -10.94 12.03
CA VAL A 126 9.19 -9.64 11.66
C VAL A 126 9.87 -9.07 10.41
N ALA A 127 11.19 -9.19 10.29
CA ALA A 127 11.92 -8.72 9.11
C ALA A 127 11.51 -9.47 7.83
N ARG A 128 11.29 -10.78 7.91
CA ARG A 128 10.95 -11.62 6.74
C ARG A 128 9.48 -11.53 6.34
N LEU A 129 8.57 -11.50 7.31
CA LEU A 129 7.13 -11.42 7.07
C LEU A 129 6.62 -9.99 6.90
N GLY A 130 7.40 -9.00 7.35
CA GLY A 130 7.13 -7.61 7.09
C GLY A 130 7.12 -7.28 5.59
N PRO A 131 6.44 -6.19 5.19
CA PRO A 131 6.44 -5.71 3.82
C PRO A 131 7.87 -5.39 3.37
N GLN A 132 8.31 -5.96 2.25
CA GLN A 132 9.63 -5.66 1.65
C GLN A 132 9.58 -4.43 0.73
N LYS A 133 8.37 -4.07 0.30
CA LYS A 133 8.05 -2.87 -0.47
C LYS A 133 6.77 -2.23 0.05
N PRO A 134 6.52 -0.93 -0.22
CA PRO A 134 5.25 -0.31 0.14
C PRO A 134 4.08 -1.01 -0.54
N CYS A 135 2.89 -0.87 0.06
CA CYS A 135 1.66 -1.28 -0.58
C CYS A 135 1.52 -0.56 -1.94
N PRO A 136 1.29 -1.28 -3.05
CA PRO A 136 1.24 -0.67 -4.38
C PRO A 136 0.10 0.35 -4.53
N VAL A 137 -0.97 0.21 -3.76
CA VAL A 137 -2.08 1.18 -3.74
C VAL A 137 -1.69 2.44 -2.97
N CYS A 138 -0.96 2.31 -1.85
CA CYS A 138 -0.43 3.47 -1.12
C CYS A 138 0.55 4.26 -2.00
N GLU A 139 1.43 3.57 -2.73
CA GLU A 139 2.41 4.19 -3.62
C GLU A 139 1.71 5.03 -4.70
N ARG A 140 0.76 4.45 -5.44
CA ARG A 140 0.02 5.17 -6.48
C ARG A 140 -0.88 6.29 -5.94
N THR A 141 -1.43 6.12 -4.74
CA THR A 141 -2.24 7.18 -4.10
C THR A 141 -1.37 8.38 -3.74
N ARG A 142 -0.13 8.15 -3.26
CA ARG A 142 0.84 9.23 -3.02
C ARG A 142 1.29 9.92 -4.30
N GLU A 143 1.53 9.17 -5.36
CA GLU A 143 1.85 9.76 -6.68
C GLU A 143 0.72 10.69 -7.17
N MET A 144 -0.54 10.29 -6.96
CA MET A 144 -1.70 11.13 -7.28
C MET A 144 -1.79 12.36 -6.38
N GLU A 145 -1.51 12.21 -5.08
CA GLU A 145 -1.47 13.31 -4.12
C GLU A 145 -0.42 14.35 -4.51
N ASP A 146 0.81 13.90 -4.78
CA ASP A 146 1.89 14.75 -5.25
C ASP A 146 1.48 15.47 -6.53
N ARG A 147 0.86 14.77 -7.48
CA ARG A 147 0.35 15.42 -8.70
C ARG A 147 -0.65 16.52 -8.40
N LEU A 148 -1.63 16.28 -7.52
CA LEU A 148 -2.63 17.28 -7.14
C LEU A 148 -2.03 18.50 -6.42
N LEU A 149 -0.95 18.31 -5.66
CA LEU A 149 -0.27 19.39 -4.94
C LEU A 149 0.59 20.28 -5.85
N HIS A 150 0.92 19.82 -7.06
CA HIS A 150 1.75 20.54 -8.04
C HIS A 150 0.97 20.93 -9.31
N VAL A 151 -0.37 20.88 -9.25
CA VAL A 151 -1.29 21.25 -10.33
C VAL A 151 -1.38 22.77 -10.54
#